data_AF-A0A0M2M4I7-F1
#
_entry.id   AF-A0A0M2M4I7-F1
#
_cell.length_a   1.000
_cell.length_b   1.000
_cell.length_c   1.000
_cell.angle_alpha   90.00
_cell.angle_beta   90.00
_cell.angle_gamma   90.00
#
_symmetry.space_group_name_H-M   'P 1'
#
loop_
_entity.id
_entity.type
_entity.pdbx_description
1 polymer ?
#
loop_
_entity_poly.entity_id
_entity_poly.type
_entity_poly.pdbx_seq_one_letter_code
_entity_poly.pdbx_strand_id
1 'polypeptide(L)'
;MIGAWVAGLLVTGLYAYAVFVQFGNLLGMQELGSRLGLGFSPLGWFWLLFGIVLPFLVLIAALLFGRRLRAWGRVLLLAAGLAVVAVAQLDVMHVVPQAGFFA
;
A
#
# COMPACT_ATOMS: atom_id res chain seq x y z
N MET A 1 4.11 18.76 -22.55
CA MET A 1 2.90 18.16 -21.92
C MET A 1 2.99 16.65 -21.75
N ILE A 2 3.71 15.91 -22.60
CA ILE A 2 3.85 14.44 -22.49
C ILE A 2 4.52 13.98 -21.18
N GLY A 3 5.50 14.72 -20.67
CA GLY A 3 6.25 14.33 -19.45
C GLY A 3 5.38 14.19 -18.20
N ALA A 4 4.36 15.03 -18.03
CA ALA A 4 3.44 14.92 -16.89
C ALA A 4 2.54 13.69 -16.98
N TRP A 5 2.16 13.28 -18.18
CA TRP A 5 1.38 12.05 -18.40
C TRP A 5 2.22 10.80 -18.13
N VAL A 6 3.46 10.77 -18.62
CA VAL A 6 4.40 9.68 -18.32
C VAL A 6 4.65 9.59 -16.82
N ALA A 7 4.92 10.70 -16.15
CA ALA A 7 5.12 10.71 -14.70
C ALA A 7 3.87 10.24 -13.94
N GLY A 8 2.67 10.70 -14.33
CA GLY A 8 1.42 10.25 -13.73
C GLY A 8 1.18 8.74 -13.93
N LEU A 9 1.49 8.21 -15.10
CA LEU A 9 1.40 6.78 -15.40
C LEU A 9 2.36 5.97 -14.53
N LEU A 10 3.63 6.40 -14.43
CA LEU A 10 4.64 5.74 -13.61
C LEU A 10 4.24 5.72 -12.12
N VAL A 11 3.83 6.86 -11.57
CA VAL A 11 3.39 6.95 -10.17
C VAL A 11 2.17 6.07 -9.92
N THR A 12 1.19 6.04 -10.84
CA THR A 12 0.03 5.15 -10.73
C THR A 12 0.44 3.68 -10.82
N GLY A 13 1.41 3.34 -11.67
CA GLY A 13 2.01 2.00 -11.73
C GLY A 13 2.67 1.60 -10.41
N LEU A 14 3.30 2.53 -9.70
CA LEU A 14 3.88 2.26 -8.38
C LEU A 14 2.81 1.96 -7.31
N TYR A 15 1.60 2.54 -7.39
CA TYR A 15 0.49 2.13 -6.54
C TYR A 15 0.08 0.68 -6.80
N ALA A 16 -0.02 0.28 -8.07
CA ALA A 16 -0.32 -1.11 -8.42
C ALA A 16 0.77 -2.06 -7.92
N TYR A 17 2.04 -1.68 -8.07
CA TYR A 17 3.16 -2.43 -7.51
C TYR A 17 3.08 -2.57 -5.99
N ALA A 18 2.76 -1.50 -5.27
CA ALA A 18 2.62 -1.53 -3.81
C ALA A 18 1.52 -2.50 -3.35
N VAL A 19 0.43 -2.61 -4.11
CA VAL A 19 -0.62 -3.61 -3.86
C VAL A 19 -0.10 -5.02 -4.08
N PHE A 20 0.58 -5.27 -5.21
CA PHE A 20 1.16 -6.59 -5.51
C PHE A 20 2.16 -7.05 -4.44
N VAL A 21 3.02 -6.15 -3.95
CA VAL A 21 3.94 -6.44 -2.85
C VAL A 21 3.18 -6.91 -1.61
N GLN A 22 2.05 -6.27 -1.27
CA GLN A 22 1.27 -6.66 -0.10
C GLN A 22 0.51 -7.97 -0.27
N PHE A 23 0.07 -8.30 -1.48
CA PHE A 23 -0.40 -9.65 -1.78
C PHE A 23 0.73 -10.69 -1.61
N GLY A 24 1.94 -10.37 -2.05
CA GLY A 24 3.12 -11.21 -1.82
C GLY A 24 3.38 -11.44 -0.33
N ASN A 25 3.28 -10.39 0.48
CA ASN A 25 3.42 -10.48 1.94
C ASN A 25 2.32 -11.34 2.57
N LEU A 26 1.05 -11.19 2.15
CA LEU A 26 -0.07 -12.03 2.59
C LEU A 26 0.18 -13.51 2.31
N LEU A 27 0.53 -13.85 1.06
CA LEU A 27 0.79 -15.23 0.64
C LEU A 27 2.02 -15.81 1.36
N GLY A 28 3.09 -15.01 1.50
CA GLY A 28 4.30 -15.42 2.22
C GLY A 28 4.04 -15.69 3.69
N MET A 29 3.23 -14.85 4.35
CA MET A 29 2.84 -15.08 5.73
C MET A 29 1.91 -16.30 5.87
N GLN A 30 1.00 -16.55 4.91
CA GLN A 30 0.11 -17.72 4.92
C GLN A 30 0.91 -19.02 4.89
N GLU A 31 1.92 -19.07 4.03
CA GLU A 31 2.85 -20.19 3.92
C GLU A 31 3.71 -20.37 5.19
N LEU A 32 4.09 -19.28 5.87
CA LEU A 32 4.78 -19.38 7.16
C LEU A 32 3.86 -19.90 8.27
N GLY A 33 2.62 -19.42 8.35
CA GLY A 33 1.63 -19.89 9.31
C GLY A 33 1.30 -21.37 9.14
N SER A 34 1.12 -21.82 7.89
CA SER A 34 0.84 -23.24 7.57
C SER A 34 1.98 -24.16 8.01
N ARG A 35 3.24 -23.75 7.82
CA ARG A 35 4.44 -24.50 8.26
C ARG A 35 4.58 -24.56 9.78
N LEU A 36 4.12 -23.53 10.48
CA LEU A 36 4.15 -23.45 11.95
C LEU A 36 2.92 -24.09 12.61
N GLY A 37 1.91 -24.49 11.83
CA GLY A 37 0.64 -24.99 12.34
C GLY A 37 -0.19 -23.95 13.09
N LEU A 38 0.12 -22.66 12.90
CA LEU A 38 -0.51 -21.54 13.61
C LEU A 38 -1.43 -20.77 12.66
N GLY A 39 -2.58 -20.34 13.20
CA GLY A 39 -3.49 -19.46 12.49
C GLY A 39 -3.02 -18.01 12.56
N PHE A 40 -3.61 -17.18 11.71
CA PHE A 40 -3.47 -15.73 11.87
C PHE A 40 -4.36 -15.23 12.99
N SER A 41 -3.80 -14.37 13.83
CA SER A 41 -4.61 -13.59 14.75
C SER A 41 -5.52 -12.63 13.97
N PRO A 42 -6.66 -12.21 14.55
CA PRO A 42 -7.50 -11.14 13.98
C PRO A 42 -6.73 -9.84 13.71
N LEU A 43 -5.71 -9.55 14.53
CA LEU A 43 -4.84 -8.38 14.37
C LEU A 43 -3.92 -8.52 13.15
N GLY A 44 -3.39 -9.72 12.90
CA GLY A 44 -2.57 -10.01 11.72
C GLY A 44 -3.35 -9.86 10.42
N TRP A 45 -4.58 -10.39 10.39
CA TRP A 45 -5.50 -10.19 9.25
C TRP A 45 -5.81 -8.71 9.01
N PHE A 46 -6.07 -7.95 10.08
CA PHE A 46 -6.34 -6.52 9.97
C PHE A 46 -5.19 -5.77 9.31
N TRP A 47 -3.95 -5.98 9.77
CA TRP A 47 -2.78 -5.29 9.21
C TRP A 47 -2.48 -5.69 7.76
N LEU A 48 -2.66 -6.97 7.42
CA LEU A 48 -2.50 -7.48 6.06
C LEU A 48 -3.53 -6.86 5.10
N LEU A 49 -4.80 -6.86 5.49
CA LEU A 49 -5.88 -6.22 4.72
C LEU A 49 -5.66 -4.71 4.62
N PHE A 50 -5.25 -4.07 5.72
CA PHE A 50 -4.94 -2.64 5.74
C PHE A 50 -3.83 -2.30 4.74
N GLY A 51 -2.75 -3.08 4.70
CA GLY A 51 -1.67 -2.92 3.72
C GLY A 51 -2.14 -3.02 2.26
N ILE A 52 -3.10 -3.90 1.97
CA ILE A 52 -3.67 -4.07 0.63
C ILE A 52 -4.62 -2.93 0.26
N VAL A 53 -5.48 -2.51 1.19
CA VAL A 53 -6.56 -1.53 0.93
C VAL A 53 -6.04 -0.08 0.93
N LEU A 54 -5.06 0.24 1.77
CA LEU A 54 -4.53 1.60 1.93
C LEU A 54 -4.05 2.23 0.60
N PRO A 55 -3.26 1.55 -0.27
CA PRO A 55 -2.85 2.11 -1.55
C PRO A 55 -4.05 2.50 -2.44
N PHE A 56 -5.12 1.70 -2.47
CA PHE A 56 -6.31 2.02 -3.25
C PHE A 56 -7.03 3.24 -2.72
N LEU A 57 -7.23 3.33 -1.40
CA LEU A 57 -7.89 4.48 -0.78
C LEU A 57 -7.13 5.78 -1.06
N VAL A 58 -5.80 5.74 -0.92
CA VAL A 58 -4.97 6.92 -1.16
C VAL A 58 -4.92 7.29 -2.65
N LEU A 59 -4.88 6.32 -3.56
CA LEU A 59 -4.98 6.57 -4.99
C LEU A 59 -6.31 7.23 -5.36
N ILE A 60 -7.43 6.69 -4.87
CA ILE A 60 -8.77 7.24 -5.11
C ILE A 60 -8.86 8.67 -4.57
N ALA A 61 -8.38 8.90 -3.34
CA ALA A 61 -8.35 10.22 -2.73
C ALA A 61 -7.52 11.20 -3.58
N ALA A 62 -6.30 10.82 -3.98
CA ALA A 62 -5.43 11.65 -4.81
C ALA A 62 -6.08 11.99 -6.16
N LEU A 63 -6.79 11.05 -6.80
CA LEU A 63 -7.52 11.29 -8.04
C LEU A 63 -8.72 12.21 -7.83
N LEU A 64 -9.47 12.06 -6.73
CA LEU A 64 -10.62 12.90 -6.40
C LEU A 64 -10.22 14.34 -6.10
N PHE A 65 -9.21 14.55 -5.25
CA PHE A 65 -8.72 15.88 -4.89
C PHE A 65 -7.92 16.53 -6.04
N GLY A 66 -7.28 15.74 -6.90
CA GLY A 66 -6.52 16.22 -8.05
C GLY A 66 -7.35 16.78 -9.22
N ARG A 67 -8.69 16.61 -9.22
CA ARG A 67 -9.56 16.96 -10.37
C ARG A 67 -9.40 18.41 -10.84
N ARG A 68 -9.15 19.35 -9.93
CA ARG A 68 -9.03 20.79 -10.26
C ARG A 68 -7.58 21.25 -10.49
N LEU A 69 -6.59 20.39 -10.28
CA LEU A 69 -5.17 20.75 -10.40
C LEU A 69 -4.66 20.63 -11.84
N ARG A 70 -3.65 21.46 -12.17
CA ARG A 70 -2.87 21.37 -13.42
C ARG A 70 -2.10 20.04 -13.48
N ALA A 71 -1.68 19.62 -14.67
CA ALA A 71 -1.05 18.31 -14.92
C ALA A 71 0.07 17.96 -13.92
N TRP A 72 1.02 18.86 -13.67
CA TRP A 72 2.09 18.63 -12.68
C TRP A 72 1.61 18.65 -11.23
N GLY A 73 0.61 19.46 -10.90
CA GLY A 73 0.00 19.46 -9.57
C GLY A 73 -0.67 18.13 -9.24
N ARG A 74 -1.28 17.47 -10.23
CA ARG A 74 -1.82 16.11 -10.07
C ARG A 74 -0.74 15.07 -9.80
N VAL A 75 0.38 15.14 -10.53
CA VAL A 75 1.51 14.22 -10.34
C VAL A 75 2.11 14.37 -8.94
N LEU A 76 2.31 15.60 -8.47
CA LEU A 76 2.81 15.86 -7.12
C LEU A 76 1.86 15.31 -6.05
N LEU A 77 0.55 15.46 -6.24
CA LEU A 77 -0.45 14.93 -5.31
C LEU A 77 -0.44 13.39 -5.27
N LEU A 78 -0.34 12.74 -6.44
CA LEU A 78 -0.21 11.29 -6.54
C LEU A 78 1.06 10.79 -5.84
N ALA A 79 2.19 11.46 -6.07
CA ALA A 79 3.48 11.13 -5.45
C ALA A 79 3.46 11.34 -3.93
N ALA A 80 2.82 12.42 -3.45
CA ALA A 80 2.65 12.67 -2.03
C ALA A 80 1.80 11.58 -1.37
N GLY A 81 0.69 11.17 -1.99
CA GLY A 81 -0.10 10.04 -1.50
C GLY A 81 0.72 8.74 -1.47
N LEU A 82 1.55 8.50 -2.48
CA LEU A 82 2.38 7.30 -2.54
C LEU A 82 3.42 7.30 -1.41
N ALA A 83 3.98 8.46 -1.08
CA ALA A 83 4.88 8.61 0.06
C ALA A 83 4.17 8.30 1.39
N VAL A 84 2.91 8.75 1.57
CA VAL A 84 2.11 8.40 2.76
C VAL A 84 1.89 6.89 2.85
N VAL A 85 1.55 6.23 1.74
CA VAL A 85 1.42 4.76 1.68
C VAL A 85 2.74 4.08 2.07
N ALA A 86 3.87 4.55 1.54
CA ALA A 86 5.18 4.00 1.84
C ALA A 86 5.54 4.16 3.33
N VAL A 87 5.33 5.35 3.90
CA VAL A 87 5.57 5.60 5.33
C VAL A 87 4.68 4.71 6.20
N ALA A 88 3.39 4.59 5.86
CA ALA A 88 2.48 3.73 6.61
C ALA A 88 2.92 2.26 6.56
N GLN A 89 3.39 1.76 5.42
CA GLN A 89 3.91 0.39 5.33
C GLN A 89 5.20 0.19 6.13
N LEU A 90 6.11 1.17 6.13
CA LEU A 90 7.32 1.14 6.95
C LEU A 90 7.00 1.15 8.45
N ASP A 91 5.99 1.93 8.86
CA ASP A 91 5.56 2.03 10.25
C ASP A 91 4.94 0.70 10.73
N VAL A 92 4.11 0.06 9.88
CA VAL A 92 3.56 -1.28 10.17
C VAL A 92 4.67 -2.32 10.41
N MET A 93 5.77 -2.25 9.67
CA MET A 93 6.91 -3.14 9.88
C MET A 93 7.64 -2.92 11.21
N HIS A 94 7.59 -1.71 11.78
CA HIS A 94 8.32 -1.36 13.01
C HIS A 94 7.46 -1.44 14.26
N VAL A 95 6.18 -1.08 14.17
CA VAL A 95 5.29 -0.96 15.32
C VAL A 95 4.63 -2.29 15.68
N VAL A 96 4.43 -3.21 14.72
CA VAL A 96 3.72 -4.47 14.99
C VAL A 96 4.70 -5.54 15.48
N PRO A 97 4.61 -5.98 16.76
CA PRO A 97 5.42 -7.08 17.26
C PRO A 97 5.04 -8.37 16.51
N GLN A 98 6.03 -9.14 16.09
CA GLN A 98 5.84 -10.41 15.36
C GLN A 98 4.94 -11.40 16.12
N ALA A 99 4.92 -11.29 17.46
CA ALA A 99 4.06 -12.07 18.36
C ALA A 99 2.55 -11.76 18.21
N GLY A 100 2.18 -10.66 17.57
CA GLY A 100 0.78 -10.28 17.33
C GLY A 100 0.17 -10.86 16.06
N PHE A 101 0.97 -11.44 15.15
CA PHE A 101 0.47 -11.96 13.87
C PHE A 101 -0.09 -13.38 13.96
N PHE A 102 0.42 -14.19 14.89
CA PHE A 102 0.08 -15.60 15.03
C PHE A 102 -0.63 -15.83 16.36
N ALA A 103 -1.73 -16.58 16.33
CA ALA A 103 -2.52 -16.96 17.50
C ALA A 103 -2.93 -18.43 17.40
#